data_AF-A0A554VC60-F1
#
_entry.id   AF-A0A554VC60-F1
#
_cell.length_a   1.000
_cell.length_b   1.000
_cell.length_c   1.000
_cell.angle_alpha   90.00
_cell.angle_beta   90.00
_cell.angle_gamma   90.00
#
_symmetry.space_group_name_H-M   'P 1'
#
loop_
_entity.id
_entity.type
_entity.pdbx_description
1 polymer ?
#
loop_
_entity_poly.entity_id
_entity_poly.type
_entity_poly.pdbx_seq_one_letter_code
_entity_poly.pdbx_strand_id
1 'polypeptide(L)'
;MKIDLETLNFPNFKLSTHQDLILFLIRNELLGNRFMNQLNTLGFDTSFFNVELGTAILSLIGFDNRTDILLEWYHKTLSSYSIKVNAEDSAATDEVVFDFYIALRIRLQTQQKNML
;
A
#
# COMPACT_ATOMS: atom_id res chain seq x y z
N MET A 1 -12.65 35.38 -9.46
CA MET A 1 -13.49 34.57 -8.55
C MET A 1 -12.56 33.90 -7.56
N LYS A 2 -12.49 34.41 -6.33
CA LYS A 2 -11.78 33.73 -5.23
C LYS A 2 -12.76 32.71 -4.67
N ILE A 3 -12.42 31.43 -4.79
CA ILE A 3 -13.20 30.38 -4.16
C ILE A 3 -12.66 30.26 -2.74
N ASP A 4 -13.39 30.85 -1.78
CA ASP A 4 -13.20 30.54 -0.37
C ASP A 4 -13.71 29.11 -0.15
N LEU A 5 -12.77 28.18 0.01
CA LEU A 5 -13.05 26.85 0.50
C LEU A 5 -13.27 26.98 2.00
N GLU A 6 -14.53 27.24 2.40
CA GLU A 6 -14.93 27.12 3.78
C GLU A 6 -14.50 25.74 4.28
N THR A 7 -13.62 25.78 5.28
CA THR A 7 -13.03 24.64 5.96
C THR A 7 -14.14 23.77 6.54
N LEU A 8 -14.55 22.76 5.78
CA LEU A 8 -15.25 21.59 6.31
C LEU A 8 -14.37 21.07 7.47
N ASN A 9 -14.86 21.26 8.69
CA ASN A 9 -14.26 20.75 9.92
C ASN A 9 -14.28 19.23 9.89
N PHE A 10 -13.35 18.64 9.15
CA PHE A 10 -12.88 17.30 9.44
C PHE A 10 -12.08 17.38 10.74
N PRO A 11 -12.21 16.42 11.66
CA PRO A 11 -11.26 16.33 12.77
C PRO A 11 -9.85 16.40 12.17
N ASN A 12 -8.99 17.28 12.70
CA ASN A 12 -7.62 17.53 12.26
C ASN A 12 -6.73 16.30 12.50
N PHE A 13 -7.13 15.13 12.03
CA PHE A 13 -6.29 13.96 11.92
C PHE A 13 -5.39 14.15 10.71
N LYS A 14 -4.37 14.98 10.91
CA LYS A 14 -3.25 15.08 9.98
C LYS A 14 -2.33 13.92 10.32
N LEU A 15 -2.23 12.97 9.40
CA LEU A 15 -1.22 11.92 9.48
C LEU A 15 0.17 12.56 9.59
N SER A 16 1.11 11.86 10.23
CA SER A 16 2.50 12.32 10.18
C SER A 16 3.00 12.26 8.74
N THR A 17 3.92 13.14 8.36
CA THR A 17 4.54 13.13 7.01
C THR A 17 5.09 11.75 6.64
N HIS A 18 5.51 10.98 7.65
CA HIS A 18 5.95 9.60 7.52
C HIS A 18 4.82 8.64 7.11
N GLN A 19 3.65 8.76 7.74
CA GLN A 19 2.48 7.95 7.40
C GLN A 19 1.93 8.31 6.02
N ASP A 20 1.89 9.60 5.66
CA ASP A 20 1.49 10.05 4.33
C ASP A 20 2.38 9.45 3.24
N LEU A 21 3.70 9.44 3.47
CA LEU A 21 4.65 8.82 2.54
C LEU A 21 4.40 7.32 2.40
N ILE A 22 4.17 6.60 3.51
CA ILE A 22 3.88 5.16 3.46
C ILE A 22 2.61 4.89 2.64
N LEU A 23 1.53 5.62 2.90
CA LEU A 23 0.27 5.45 2.17
C LEU A 23 0.43 5.77 0.69
N PHE A 24 1.19 6.82 0.36
CA PHE A 24 1.53 7.15 -1.02
C PHE A 24 2.28 6.00 -1.72
N LEU A 25 3.29 5.42 -1.08
CA LEU A 25 4.04 4.31 -1.65
C LEU A 25 3.18 3.07 -1.84
N ILE A 26 2.37 2.71 -0.83
CA ILE A 26 1.40 1.60 -0.90
C ILE A 26 0.45 1.80 -2.08
N ARG A 27 -0.11 3.00 -2.24
CA ARG A 27 -1.02 3.33 -3.35
C ARG A 27 -0.39 3.06 -4.71
N ASN A 28 0.84 3.54 -4.90
CA ASN A 28 1.55 3.36 -6.16
C ASN A 28 1.90 1.90 -6.43
N GLU A 29 2.29 1.14 -5.41
CA GLU A 29 2.59 -0.28 -5.57
C GLU A 29 1.33 -1.10 -5.91
N LEU A 30 0.23 -0.82 -5.22
CA LEU A 30 -1.06 -1.48 -5.44
C LEU A 30 -1.58 -1.22 -6.87
N LEU A 31 -1.55 0.04 -7.32
CA LEU A 31 -1.94 0.43 -8.68
C LEU A 31 -0.99 -0.14 -9.74
N GLY A 32 0.32 -0.09 -9.49
CA GLY A 32 1.32 -0.64 -10.39
C GLY A 32 1.14 -2.15 -10.59
N ASN A 33 0.94 -2.89 -9.50
CA ASN A 33 0.71 -4.32 -9.56
C ASN A 33 -0.63 -4.66 -10.26
N ARG A 34 -1.70 -3.88 -10.01
CA ARG A 34 -2.97 -4.03 -10.73
C ARG A 34 -2.79 -3.82 -12.24
N PHE A 35 -2.08 -2.78 -12.63
CA PHE A 35 -1.79 -2.47 -14.03
C PHE A 35 -1.00 -3.60 -14.70
N MET A 36 0.07 -4.09 -14.06
CA MET A 36 0.87 -5.20 -14.58
C MET A 36 0.05 -6.50 -14.69
N ASN A 37 -0.83 -6.77 -13.72
CA ASN A 37 -1.72 -7.92 -13.79
C ASN A 37 -2.67 -7.81 -15.00
N GLN A 38 -3.21 -6.61 -15.28
CA GLN A 38 -4.05 -6.38 -16.46
C GLN A 38 -3.28 -6.57 -17.77
N LEU A 39 -2.06 -6.06 -17.87
CA LEU A 39 -1.20 -6.30 -19.04
C LEU A 39 -0.90 -7.79 -19.23
N ASN A 40 -0.61 -8.52 -18.16
CA ASN A 40 -0.39 -9.96 -18.21
C ASN A 40 -1.63 -10.71 -18.74
N THR A 41 -2.84 -10.32 -18.32
CA THR A 41 -4.09 -10.91 -18.86
C THR A 41 -4.31 -10.65 -20.35
N LEU A 42 -3.66 -9.63 -20.91
CA LEU A 42 -3.69 -9.31 -22.35
C LEU A 42 -2.57 -10.01 -23.13
N GLY A 43 -1.74 -10.83 -22.46
CA GLY A 43 -0.66 -11.59 -23.08
C GLY A 43 0.68 -10.86 -23.15
N PHE A 44 0.83 -9.72 -22.48
CA PHE A 44 2.14 -9.08 -22.33
C PHE A 44 2.96 -9.79 -21.26
N ASP A 45 4.24 -10.05 -21.54
CA ASP A 45 5.19 -10.51 -20.54
C ASP A 45 5.57 -9.36 -19.60
N THR A 46 5.05 -9.39 -18.38
CA THR A 46 5.31 -8.39 -17.35
C THR A 46 6.38 -8.81 -16.34
N SER A 47 7.03 -9.97 -16.55
CA SER A 47 8.01 -10.51 -15.61
C SER A 47 9.22 -9.58 -15.37
N PHE A 48 9.56 -8.74 -16.34
CA PHE A 48 10.67 -7.78 -16.26
C PHE A 48 10.26 -6.37 -15.79
N PHE A 49 8.96 -6.11 -15.64
CA PHE A 49 8.41 -4.78 -15.36
C PHE A 49 7.57 -4.84 -14.09
N ASN A 50 8.21 -4.83 -12.93
CA ASN A 50 7.53 -4.61 -11.66
C ASN A 50 8.21 -3.50 -10.88
N VAL A 51 7.43 -2.51 -10.45
CA VAL A 51 7.90 -1.44 -9.57
C VAL A 51 7.87 -1.99 -8.16
N GLU A 52 9.03 -2.46 -7.70
CA GLU A 52 9.18 -3.04 -6.36
C GLU A 52 9.37 -1.94 -5.32
N LEU A 53 8.30 -1.60 -4.59
CA LEU A 53 8.32 -0.60 -3.49
C LEU A 53 8.24 -1.26 -2.12
N GLY A 54 7.92 -2.56 -2.06
CA GLY A 54 7.70 -3.31 -0.83
C GLY A 54 8.85 -3.22 0.15
N THR A 55 10.08 -3.29 -0.35
CA THR A 55 11.28 -3.12 0.47
C THR A 55 11.31 -1.77 1.21
N ALA A 56 10.97 -0.67 0.52
CA ALA A 56 10.92 0.65 1.11
C ALA A 56 9.76 0.76 2.12
N ILE A 57 8.56 0.31 1.72
CA ILE A 57 7.35 0.32 2.55
C ILE A 57 7.56 -0.44 3.86
N LEU A 58 8.07 -1.67 3.78
CA LEU A 58 8.34 -2.51 4.95
C LEU A 58 9.30 -1.83 5.93
N SER A 59 10.34 -1.17 5.40
CA SER A 59 11.30 -0.49 6.26
C SER A 59 10.80 0.81 6.88
N LEU A 60 9.99 1.58 6.15
CA LEU A 60 9.30 2.74 6.72
C LEU A 60 8.27 2.33 7.79
N ILE A 61 7.63 1.17 7.65
CA ILE A 61 6.70 0.65 8.66
C ILE A 61 7.42 0.17 9.93
N GLY A 62 8.69 -0.20 9.83
CA GLY A 62 9.51 -0.63 10.96
C GLY A 62 9.80 -2.13 11.02
N PHE A 63 9.74 -2.84 9.89
CA PHE A 63 10.25 -4.21 9.83
C PHE A 63 11.78 -4.21 9.74
N ASP A 64 12.43 -4.51 10.86
CA ASP A 64 13.90 -4.53 10.97
C ASP A 64 14.54 -5.75 10.29
N ASN A 65 13.83 -6.88 10.25
CA ASN A 65 14.30 -8.12 9.62
C ASN A 65 13.31 -8.58 8.53
N ARG A 66 13.76 -8.56 7.28
CA ARG A 66 12.97 -8.92 6.09
C ARG A 66 13.26 -10.37 5.70
N THR A 67 12.72 -11.29 6.49
CA THR A 67 12.84 -12.72 6.20
C THR A 67 12.09 -13.10 4.92
N ASP A 68 12.48 -14.20 4.28
CA ASP A 68 11.78 -14.70 3.09
C ASP A 68 10.28 -14.93 3.37
N ILE A 69 9.93 -15.39 4.57
CA ILE A 69 8.55 -15.58 5.02
C ILE A 69 7.79 -14.26 5.06
N LEU A 70 8.43 -13.16 5.48
CA LEU A 70 7.81 -11.83 5.46
C LEU A 70 7.58 -11.35 4.03
N LEU A 71 8.58 -11.52 3.15
CA LEU A 71 8.49 -11.12 1.75
C LEU A 71 7.42 -11.92 1.00
N GLU A 72 7.36 -13.24 1.20
CA GLU A 72 6.33 -14.09 0.62
C GLU A 72 4.93 -13.66 1.09
N TRP A 73 4.76 -13.44 2.39
CA TRP A 73 3.51 -12.92 2.94
C TRP A 73 3.16 -11.56 2.33
N TYR A 74 4.15 -10.68 2.19
CA TYR A 74 3.97 -9.34 1.62
C TYR A 74 3.44 -9.43 0.19
N HIS A 75 4.13 -10.14 -0.70
CA HIS A 75 3.74 -10.25 -2.11
C HIS A 75 2.38 -10.95 -2.29
N LYS A 76 2.08 -11.96 -1.46
CA LYS A 76 0.76 -12.61 -1.47
C LYS A 76 -0.34 -11.65 -1.04
N THR A 77 -0.08 -10.84 -0.02
CA THR A 77 -1.04 -9.84 0.47
C THR A 77 -1.21 -8.73 -0.57
N LEU A 78 -0.11 -8.25 -1.17
CA LEU A 78 -0.12 -7.25 -2.23
C LEU A 78 -0.98 -7.71 -3.40
N SER A 79 -0.75 -8.92 -3.92
CA SER A 79 -1.54 -9.49 -5.02
C SER A 79 -3.04 -9.55 -4.70
N SER A 80 -3.41 -9.97 -3.48
CA SER A 80 -4.81 -10.02 -3.04
C SER A 80 -5.48 -8.64 -2.98
N TYR A 81 -4.76 -7.62 -2.52
CA TYR A 81 -5.28 -6.26 -2.40
C TYR A 81 -5.30 -5.52 -3.74
N SER A 82 -4.29 -5.73 -4.59
CA SER A 82 -4.22 -5.11 -5.93
C SER A 82 -5.42 -5.44 -6.81
N ILE A 83 -6.04 -6.61 -6.65
CA ILE A 83 -7.25 -6.99 -7.40
C ILE A 83 -8.45 -6.11 -7.03
N LYS A 84 -8.48 -5.58 -5.80
CA LYS A 84 -9.59 -4.77 -5.26
C LYS A 84 -9.50 -3.30 -5.66
N VAL A 85 -8.34 -2.86 -6.14
CA VAL A 85 -8.10 -1.47 -6.51
C VAL A 85 -8.85 -1.11 -7.78
N ASN A 86 -9.51 0.05 -7.77
CA ASN A 86 -10.19 0.61 -8.92
C ASN A 86 -9.55 1.93 -9.34
N ALA A 87 -8.83 1.94 -10.47
CA ALA A 87 -8.14 3.13 -10.96
C ALA A 87 -9.09 4.30 -11.30
N GLU A 88 -10.36 4.02 -11.55
CA GLU A 88 -11.39 5.03 -11.86
C GLU A 88 -12.07 5.59 -10.60
N ASP A 89 -11.95 4.88 -9.47
CA ASP A 89 -12.53 5.28 -8.19
C ASP A 89 -11.43 5.51 -7.15
N SER A 90 -11.04 6.77 -7.02
CA SER A 90 -10.00 7.19 -6.08
C SER A 90 -10.38 6.90 -4.62
N ALA A 91 -11.66 7.08 -4.25
CA ALA A 91 -12.09 6.91 -2.87
C ALA A 91 -12.06 5.42 -2.47
N ALA A 92 -12.59 4.54 -3.33
CA ALA A 92 -12.50 3.10 -3.11
C ALA A 92 -11.04 2.62 -3.10
N THR A 93 -10.17 3.21 -3.92
CA THR A 93 -8.74 2.91 -3.88
C THR A 93 -8.10 3.31 -2.55
N ASP A 94 -8.44 4.49 -2.03
CA ASP A 94 -7.86 4.99 -0.78
C ASP A 94 -8.29 4.13 0.42
N GLU A 95 -9.51 3.57 0.42
CA GLU A 95 -9.94 2.57 1.41
C GLU A 95 -9.08 1.30 1.36
N VAL A 96 -8.85 0.74 0.17
CA VAL A 96 -8.01 -0.46 -0.01
C VAL A 96 -6.56 -0.19 0.43
N VAL A 97 -6.03 0.99 0.12
CA VAL A 97 -4.69 1.44 0.55
C VAL A 97 -4.59 1.47 2.07
N PHE A 98 -5.60 2.04 2.73
CA PHE A 98 -5.64 2.11 4.19
C PHE A 98 -5.75 0.71 4.80
N ASP A 99 -6.61 -0.16 4.28
CA ASP A 99 -6.74 -1.53 4.76
C ASP A 99 -5.43 -2.33 4.62
N PHE A 100 -4.68 -2.11 3.52
CA PHE A 100 -3.37 -2.73 3.33
C PHE A 100 -2.36 -2.22 4.36
N TYR A 101 -2.34 -0.92 4.61
CA TYR A 101 -1.52 -0.33 5.67
C TYR A 101 -1.85 -0.92 7.05
N ILE A 102 -3.13 -1.09 7.38
CA ILE A 102 -3.55 -1.74 8.63
C ILE A 102 -3.07 -3.19 8.70
N ALA A 103 -3.18 -3.96 7.61
CA ALA A 103 -2.66 -5.33 7.57
C ALA A 103 -1.15 -5.39 7.86
N LEU A 104 -0.36 -4.47 7.31
CA LEU A 104 1.07 -4.36 7.60
C LEU A 104 1.35 -4.03 9.07
N ARG A 105 0.58 -3.10 9.65
CA ARG A 105 0.72 -2.72 11.07
C ARG A 105 0.38 -3.89 12.01
N ILE A 106 -0.68 -4.65 11.71
CA ILE A 106 -1.04 -5.85 12.46
C ILE A 106 0.08 -6.88 12.37
N ARG A 107 0.61 -7.14 11.16
CA ARG A 107 1.70 -8.09 10.95
C ARG A 107 2.94 -7.72 11.75
N LEU A 108 3.35 -6.45 11.76
CA LEU A 108 4.48 -5.96 12.54
C LEU A 108 4.28 -6.24 14.04
N GLN A 109 3.10 -5.92 14.57
CA GLN A 109 2.78 -6.15 15.98
C GLN A 109 2.83 -7.65 16.34
N THR A 110 2.34 -8.52 15.46
CA THR A 110 2.42 -9.98 15.68
C THR A 110 3.87 -10.46 15.68
N GLN A 111 4.72 -9.97 14.78
CA GLN A 111 6.13 -10.36 14.76
C GLN A 111 6.87 -9.88 16.01
N GLN A 112 6.63 -8.65 16.46
CA GLN A 112 7.26 -8.10 17.67
C GLN A 112 6.83 -8.86 18.93
N LYS A 113 5.55 -9.27 19.03
CA LYS A 113 5.07 -10.10 20.15
C LYS A 113 5.71 -11.49 20.20
N ASN A 114 6.02 -12.08 19.06
CA ASN A 114 6.63 -13.41 18.98
C ASN A 114 8.16 -13.39 19.25
N MET A 115 8.77 -12.22 19.41
CA MET A 115 10.19 -12.06 19.76
C MET A 115 10.42 -11.79 21.26
N LEU A 116 9.36 -11.67 22.06
CA LEU A 116 9.37 -11.55 23.53
C LEU A 116 9.11 -12.92 24.17
#